data_AF-A0A642PJP6-F1
#
_entry.id   AF-A0A642PJP6-F1
#
_cell.length_a   1.000
_cell.length_b   1.000
_cell.length_c   1.000
_cell.angle_alpha   90.00
_cell.angle_beta   90.00
_cell.angle_gamma   90.00
#
_symmetry.space_group_name_H-M   'P 1'
#
loop_
_entity.id
_entity.type
_entity.pdbx_description
1 polymer ?
#
loop_
_entity_poly.entity_id
_entity_poly.type
_entity_poly.pdbx_seq_one_letter_code
_entity_poly.pdbx_strand_id
1 'polypeptide(L)'
;MNKKYILFFLFGLLSITISAQSLAEAKALYEKGEYEEAKPTFKKLVKTQPGNGNYNLWYGVCCLETGEPAEALKHLESAVKRRVPSGQLYLARAYNDLYRFEEAIETYETYISALRKRKRSTEEAEQLLEKSKSNLRMLKGVEEVCFIDSFVVDKEKFLDANKISPESGKLFMYDTYFNDSGKEGGTVYETELGNKLYYSEMQPDSTLSILSRNKLLDKWSDGSLLPGSINEAMNADYPYVLTDGIT
;
A
#
# COMPACT_ATOMS: atom_id res chain seq x y z
N MET A 1 -28.25 -49.21 43.37
CA MET A 1 -28.18 -48.18 42.30
C MET A 1 -28.74 -46.88 42.88
N ASN A 2 -28.01 -45.80 43.20
CA ASN A 2 -27.74 -44.72 42.24
C ASN A 2 -27.17 -43.42 42.89
N LYS A 3 -26.37 -43.45 43.97
CA LYS A 3 -25.79 -42.18 44.50
C LYS A 3 -24.54 -41.70 43.74
N LYS A 4 -23.72 -42.63 43.21
CA LYS A 4 -22.55 -42.31 42.37
C LYS A 4 -22.93 -41.74 41.00
N TYR A 5 -24.02 -42.21 40.40
CA TYR A 5 -24.50 -41.71 39.10
C TYR A 5 -25.12 -40.31 39.21
N ILE A 6 -25.81 -39.98 40.31
CA ILE A 6 -26.37 -38.64 40.53
C ILE A 6 -25.27 -37.58 40.65
N LEU A 7 -24.17 -37.89 41.35
CA LEU A 7 -23.03 -36.97 41.48
C LEU A 7 -22.31 -36.75 40.13
N PHE A 8 -22.18 -37.81 39.31
CA PHE A 8 -21.59 -37.73 37.97
C PHE A 8 -22.49 -36.94 36.98
N PHE A 9 -23.81 -37.09 37.11
CA PHE A 9 -24.79 -36.32 36.32
C PHE A 9 -24.80 -34.84 36.69
N LEU A 10 -24.67 -34.52 37.99
CA LEU A 10 -24.57 -33.14 38.48
C LEU A 10 -23.26 -32.44 38.02
N PHE A 11 -22.14 -33.16 37.97
CA PHE A 11 -20.86 -32.60 37.50
C PHE A 11 -20.85 -32.36 35.98
N GLY A 12 -21.51 -33.24 35.21
CA GLY A 12 -21.73 -33.04 33.77
C GLY A 12 -22.61 -31.83 33.47
N LEU A 13 -23.67 -31.61 34.24
CA LEU A 13 -24.56 -30.45 34.10
C LEU A 13 -23.85 -29.13 34.42
N LEU A 14 -23.02 -29.07 35.47
CA LEU A 14 -22.25 -27.86 35.82
C LEU A 14 -21.22 -27.46 34.73
N SER A 15 -20.57 -28.45 34.13
CA SER A 15 -19.53 -28.22 33.11
C SER A 15 -20.12 -27.66 31.80
N ILE A 16 -21.35 -28.07 31.46
CA ILE A 16 -22.09 -27.56 30.30
C ILE A 16 -22.52 -26.12 30.53
N THR A 17 -22.99 -25.77 31.74
CA THR A 17 -23.44 -24.40 32.06
C THR A 17 -22.29 -23.39 32.06
N ILE A 18 -21.11 -23.77 32.59
CA ILE A 18 -19.92 -22.89 32.60
C ILE A 18 -19.43 -22.62 31.17
N SER A 19 -19.40 -23.66 30.33
CA SER A 19 -19.00 -23.53 28.93
C SER A 19 -19.96 -22.65 28.14
N ALA A 20 -21.28 -22.81 28.35
CA ALA A 20 -22.30 -21.99 27.70
C ALA A 20 -22.23 -20.52 28.13
N GLN A 21 -21.98 -20.25 29.42
CA GLN A 21 -21.79 -18.89 29.95
C GLN A 21 -20.57 -18.21 29.31
N SER A 22 -19.44 -18.92 29.22
CA SER A 22 -18.21 -18.38 28.62
C SER A 22 -18.35 -18.08 27.13
N LEU A 23 -19.14 -18.86 26.38
CA LEU A 23 -19.42 -18.60 24.96
C LEU A 23 -20.30 -17.36 24.77
N ALA A 24 -21.34 -17.19 25.59
CA ALA A 24 -22.24 -16.04 25.50
C ALA A 24 -21.49 -14.74 25.79
N GLU A 25 -20.64 -14.74 26.80
CA GLU A 25 -19.78 -13.61 27.15
C GLU A 25 -18.80 -13.27 26.01
N ALA A 26 -18.07 -14.27 25.48
CA ALA A 26 -17.14 -14.04 24.37
C ALA A 26 -17.82 -13.52 23.10
N LYS A 27 -19.06 -13.96 22.83
CA LYS A 27 -19.87 -13.40 21.73
C LYS A 27 -20.29 -11.96 22.00
N ALA A 28 -20.67 -11.62 23.21
CA ALA A 28 -21.02 -10.25 23.56
C ALA A 28 -19.83 -9.30 23.38
N LEU A 29 -18.62 -9.74 23.77
CA LEU A 29 -17.38 -9.01 23.52
C LEU A 29 -17.10 -8.87 22.02
N TYR A 30 -17.22 -9.96 21.27
CA TYR A 30 -17.06 -9.98 19.81
C TYR A 30 -18.00 -9.01 19.09
N GLU A 31 -19.28 -9.00 19.46
CA GLU A 31 -20.29 -8.12 18.86
C GLU A 31 -20.07 -6.64 19.20
N LYS A 32 -19.37 -6.34 20.31
CA LYS A 32 -18.92 -4.99 20.67
C LYS A 32 -17.61 -4.59 20.00
N GLY A 33 -16.93 -5.50 19.31
CA GLY A 33 -15.60 -5.28 18.75
C GLY A 33 -14.45 -5.37 19.76
N GLU A 34 -14.72 -5.88 20.97
CA GLU A 34 -13.73 -6.16 22.02
C GLU A 34 -13.01 -7.50 21.68
N TYR A 35 -12.27 -7.49 20.57
CA TYR A 35 -11.70 -8.69 19.97
C TYR A 35 -10.56 -9.28 20.79
N GLU A 36 -9.74 -8.44 21.44
CA GLU A 36 -8.65 -8.88 22.32
C GLU A 36 -9.18 -9.67 23.51
N GLU A 37 -10.27 -9.20 24.12
CA GLU A 37 -10.92 -9.84 25.26
C GLU A 37 -11.66 -11.12 24.86
N ALA A 38 -12.26 -11.15 23.67
CA ALA A 38 -12.98 -12.32 23.16
C ALA A 38 -12.05 -13.46 22.70
N LYS A 39 -10.87 -13.11 22.17
CA LYS A 39 -9.92 -14.03 21.52
C LYS A 39 -9.51 -15.24 22.37
N PRO A 40 -9.15 -15.13 23.66
CA PRO A 40 -8.73 -16.27 24.47
C PRO A 40 -9.81 -17.35 24.59
N THR A 41 -11.07 -16.95 24.66
CA THR A 41 -12.20 -17.87 24.76
C THR A 41 -12.42 -18.59 23.43
N PHE A 42 -12.43 -17.88 22.31
CA PHE A 42 -12.55 -18.54 21.00
C PHE A 42 -11.35 -19.43 20.66
N LYS A 43 -10.13 -19.05 21.11
CA LYS A 43 -8.93 -19.91 21.01
C LYS A 43 -9.11 -21.24 21.73
N LYS A 44 -9.72 -21.24 22.92
CA LYS A 44 -10.05 -22.48 23.65
C LYS A 44 -11.12 -23.27 22.90
N LEU A 45 -12.17 -22.61 22.44
CA LEU A 45 -13.28 -23.25 21.74
C LEU A 45 -12.85 -23.93 20.44
N VAL A 46 -12.05 -23.27 19.59
CA VAL A 46 -11.55 -23.86 18.36
C VAL A 46 -10.60 -25.04 18.62
N LYS A 47 -9.86 -25.04 19.74
CA LYS A 47 -9.06 -26.21 20.17
C LYS A 47 -9.94 -27.38 20.58
N THR A 48 -11.02 -27.14 21.32
CA THR A 48 -11.93 -28.20 21.77
C THR A 48 -12.77 -28.79 20.64
N GLN A 49 -13.16 -27.96 19.67
CA GLN A 49 -13.93 -28.38 18.51
C GLN A 49 -13.34 -27.77 17.23
N PRO A 50 -12.21 -28.31 16.72
CA PRO A 50 -11.57 -27.82 15.50
C PRO A 50 -12.49 -27.90 14.27
N GLY A 51 -13.49 -28.79 14.35
CA GLY A 51 -14.51 -28.96 13.34
C GLY A 51 -15.66 -27.95 13.38
N ASN A 52 -15.69 -27.01 14.32
CA ASN A 52 -16.80 -26.06 14.38
C ASN A 52 -16.48 -24.84 13.49
N GLY A 53 -17.27 -24.63 12.44
CA GLY A 53 -17.05 -23.53 11.51
C GLY A 53 -17.19 -22.15 12.16
N ASN A 54 -18.16 -21.98 13.05
CA ASN A 54 -18.37 -20.70 13.73
C ASN A 54 -17.21 -20.38 14.69
N TYR A 55 -16.67 -21.39 15.40
CA TYR A 55 -15.52 -21.16 16.29
C TYR A 55 -14.26 -20.80 15.50
N ASN A 56 -14.06 -21.43 14.34
CA ASN A 56 -13.00 -21.04 13.41
C ASN A 56 -13.23 -19.62 12.88
N LEU A 57 -14.47 -19.24 12.53
CA LEU A 57 -14.76 -17.88 12.10
C LEU A 57 -14.43 -16.87 13.21
N TRP A 58 -15.02 -17.01 14.40
CA TRP A 58 -14.86 -16.03 15.48
C TRP A 58 -13.40 -15.91 15.94
N TYR A 59 -12.69 -17.04 16.08
CA TYR A 59 -11.26 -16.96 16.41
C TYR A 59 -10.45 -16.33 15.28
N GLY A 60 -10.72 -16.68 14.02
CA GLY A 60 -10.06 -16.10 12.85
C GLY A 60 -10.28 -14.60 12.74
N VAL A 61 -11.51 -14.12 12.95
CA VAL A 61 -11.81 -12.69 12.96
C VAL A 61 -11.13 -12.00 14.14
N CYS A 62 -11.18 -12.57 15.36
CA CYS A 62 -10.43 -12.02 16.48
C CYS A 62 -8.94 -11.89 16.14
N CYS A 63 -8.30 -12.90 15.56
CA CYS A 63 -6.90 -12.79 15.15
C CYS A 63 -6.66 -11.68 14.11
N LEU A 64 -7.55 -11.54 13.13
CA LEU A 64 -7.42 -10.53 12.09
C LEU A 64 -7.54 -9.11 12.66
N GLU A 65 -8.56 -8.86 13.48
CA GLU A 65 -8.82 -7.54 14.06
C GLU A 65 -7.77 -7.15 15.12
N THR A 66 -7.04 -8.12 15.67
CA THR A 66 -5.89 -7.89 16.57
C THR A 66 -4.54 -7.85 15.84
N GLY A 67 -4.54 -7.67 14.50
CA GLY A 67 -3.31 -7.52 13.73
C GLY A 67 -2.48 -8.81 13.52
N GLU A 68 -3.11 -9.98 13.64
CA GLU A 68 -2.48 -11.29 13.41
C GLU A 68 -3.08 -12.01 12.18
N PRO A 69 -2.99 -11.43 10.95
CA PRO A 69 -3.63 -11.99 9.76
C PRO A 69 -3.07 -13.37 9.37
N ALA A 70 -1.79 -13.63 9.67
CA ALA A 70 -1.15 -14.92 9.41
C ALA A 70 -1.77 -16.06 10.25
N GLU A 71 -2.09 -15.80 11.52
CA GLU A 71 -2.74 -16.79 12.39
C GLU A 71 -4.23 -16.94 12.04
N ALA A 72 -4.87 -15.85 11.61
CA ALA A 72 -6.27 -15.85 11.19
C ALA A 72 -6.52 -16.77 9.99
N LEU A 73 -5.59 -16.80 9.04
CA LEU A 73 -5.74 -17.42 7.72
C LEU A 73 -6.30 -18.85 7.78
N LYS A 74 -5.61 -19.76 8.49
CA LYS A 74 -6.00 -21.19 8.56
C LYS A 74 -7.42 -21.38 9.13
N HIS A 75 -7.84 -20.50 10.03
CA HIS A 75 -9.15 -20.55 10.67
C HIS A 75 -10.25 -19.99 9.76
N LEU A 76 -9.97 -18.90 9.05
CA LEU A 76 -10.89 -18.33 8.07
C LEU A 76 -11.09 -19.25 6.87
N GLU A 77 -10.03 -19.91 6.38
CA GLU A 77 -10.12 -20.97 5.36
C GLU A 77 -11.03 -22.13 5.81
N SER A 78 -10.87 -22.59 7.06
CA SER A 78 -11.73 -23.62 7.66
C SER A 78 -13.20 -23.17 7.74
N ALA A 79 -13.45 -21.91 8.12
CA ALA A 79 -14.79 -21.34 8.16
C ALA A 79 -15.43 -21.26 6.77
N VAL A 80 -14.68 -20.83 5.74
CA VAL A 80 -15.14 -20.81 4.34
C VAL A 80 -15.44 -22.22 3.84
N LYS A 81 -14.57 -23.19 4.10
CA LYS A 81 -14.79 -24.61 3.75
C LYS A 81 -16.08 -25.16 4.37
N ARG A 82 -16.41 -24.70 5.58
CA ARG A 82 -17.65 -25.05 6.29
C ARG A 82 -18.86 -24.18 5.93
N ARG A 83 -18.70 -23.30 4.92
CA ARG A 83 -19.75 -22.41 4.39
C ARG A 83 -20.37 -21.50 5.44
N VAL A 84 -19.56 -21.10 6.43
CA VAL A 84 -20.01 -20.16 7.45
C VAL A 84 -20.28 -18.80 6.79
N PRO A 85 -21.42 -18.15 7.05
CA PRO A 85 -21.68 -16.79 6.56
C PRO A 85 -20.52 -15.84 6.90
N SER A 86 -20.30 -14.84 6.04
CA SER A 86 -19.18 -13.87 6.11
C SER A 86 -17.75 -14.43 6.13
N GLY A 87 -17.53 -15.76 6.16
CA GLY A 87 -16.17 -16.32 6.14
C GLY A 87 -15.34 -15.85 4.94
N GLN A 88 -15.95 -15.72 3.76
CA GLN A 88 -15.25 -15.26 2.56
C GLN A 88 -14.83 -13.78 2.66
N LEU A 89 -15.66 -12.93 3.29
CA LEU A 89 -15.32 -11.52 3.53
C LEU A 89 -14.05 -11.40 4.36
N TYR A 90 -14.01 -12.08 5.50
CA TYR A 90 -12.86 -12.01 6.40
C TYR A 90 -11.63 -12.73 5.84
N LEU A 91 -11.81 -13.83 5.09
CA LEU A 91 -10.70 -14.48 4.39
C LEU A 91 -10.05 -13.54 3.36
N ALA A 92 -10.86 -12.83 2.58
CA ALA A 92 -10.36 -11.85 1.62
C ALA A 92 -9.62 -10.68 2.31
N ARG A 93 -10.12 -10.21 3.47
CA ARG A 93 -9.41 -9.22 4.30
C ARG A 93 -8.06 -9.75 4.78
N ALA A 94 -8.00 -10.98 5.28
CA ALA A 94 -6.74 -11.59 5.70
C ALA A 94 -5.74 -11.74 4.56
N TYR A 95 -6.19 -12.10 3.35
CA TYR A 95 -5.32 -12.11 2.17
C TYR A 95 -4.78 -10.72 1.84
N ASN A 96 -5.63 -9.70 1.88
CA ASN A 96 -5.20 -8.32 1.64
C ASN A 96 -4.12 -7.88 2.65
N ASP A 97 -4.28 -8.18 3.94
CA ASP A 97 -3.33 -7.79 4.98
C ASP A 97 -2.01 -8.59 4.92
N LEU A 98 -2.01 -9.73 4.23
CA LEU A 98 -0.84 -10.54 3.93
C LEU A 98 -0.21 -10.21 2.56
N TYR A 99 -0.61 -9.10 1.92
CA TYR A 99 -0.15 -8.69 0.58
C TYR A 99 -0.45 -9.70 -0.53
N ARG A 100 -1.39 -10.63 -0.28
CA ARG A 100 -1.88 -11.64 -1.23
C ARG A 100 -3.06 -11.07 -2.01
N PHE A 101 -2.83 -9.98 -2.73
CA PHE A 101 -3.91 -9.14 -3.28
C PHE A 101 -4.73 -9.85 -4.36
N GLU A 102 -4.12 -10.68 -5.19
CA GLU A 102 -4.82 -11.47 -6.20
C GLU A 102 -5.87 -12.41 -5.56
N GLU A 103 -5.48 -13.10 -4.49
CA GLU A 103 -6.34 -14.04 -3.77
C GLU A 103 -7.44 -13.31 -2.99
N ALA A 104 -7.12 -12.11 -2.47
CA ALA A 104 -8.12 -11.22 -1.89
C ALA A 104 -9.19 -10.82 -2.92
N ILE A 105 -8.76 -10.36 -4.10
CA ILE A 105 -9.64 -9.93 -5.20
C ILE A 105 -10.58 -11.07 -5.62
N GLU A 106 -10.05 -12.26 -5.92
CA GLU A 106 -10.85 -13.42 -6.32
C GLU A 106 -11.87 -13.82 -5.25
N THR A 107 -11.46 -13.78 -3.97
CA THR A 107 -12.32 -14.13 -2.84
C THR A 107 -13.44 -13.09 -2.65
N TYR A 108 -13.15 -11.79 -2.79
CA TYR A 108 -14.16 -10.73 -2.75
C TYR A 108 -15.16 -10.84 -3.90
N GLU A 109 -14.70 -11.08 -5.13
CA GLU A 109 -15.59 -11.25 -6.29
C GLU A 109 -16.55 -12.44 -6.10
N THR A 110 -16.04 -13.54 -5.57
CA THR A 110 -16.85 -14.71 -5.21
C THR A 110 -17.88 -14.37 -4.14
N TYR A 111 -17.48 -13.63 -3.10
CA TYR A 111 -18.38 -13.20 -2.02
C TYR A 111 -19.48 -12.25 -2.51
N ILE A 112 -19.13 -11.25 -3.33
CA ILE A 112 -20.05 -10.30 -3.95
C ILE A 112 -21.05 -11.04 -4.85
N SER A 113 -20.59 -11.98 -5.67
CA SER A 113 -21.46 -12.82 -6.50
C SER A 113 -22.48 -13.60 -5.66
N ALA A 114 -22.05 -14.16 -4.52
CA ALA A 114 -22.95 -14.85 -3.59
C ALA A 114 -23.97 -13.91 -2.92
N LEU A 115 -23.57 -12.69 -2.56
CA LEU A 115 -24.47 -11.67 -2.00
C LEU A 115 -25.52 -11.20 -3.01
N ARG A 116 -25.12 -10.93 -4.27
CA ARG A 116 -26.04 -10.55 -5.36
C ARG A 116 -27.11 -11.61 -5.60
N LYS A 117 -26.70 -12.89 -5.67
CA LYS A 117 -27.64 -14.02 -5.80
C LYS A 117 -28.66 -14.07 -4.66
N ARG A 118 -28.27 -13.63 -3.46
CA ARG A 118 -29.13 -13.58 -2.26
C ARG A 118 -29.84 -12.24 -2.06
N LYS A 119 -29.72 -11.30 -3.01
CA LYS A 119 -30.27 -9.93 -2.92
C LYS A 119 -29.85 -9.20 -1.64
N ARG A 120 -28.60 -9.39 -1.21
CA ARG A 120 -27.99 -8.67 -0.08
C ARG A 120 -27.12 -7.53 -0.60
N SER A 121 -26.90 -6.50 0.23
CA SER A 121 -25.99 -5.40 -0.10
C SER A 121 -24.57 -5.91 -0.38
N THR A 122 -23.92 -5.33 -1.38
CA THR A 122 -22.53 -5.60 -1.80
C THR A 122 -21.58 -4.44 -1.53
N GLU A 123 -22.09 -3.30 -1.04
CA GLU A 123 -21.37 -2.04 -0.99
C GLU A 123 -20.04 -2.14 -0.23
N GLU A 124 -20.06 -2.69 1.00
CA GLU A 124 -18.85 -2.88 1.81
C GLU A 124 -17.81 -3.76 1.09
N ALA A 125 -18.26 -4.87 0.50
CA ALA A 125 -17.35 -5.79 -0.18
C ALA A 125 -16.78 -5.20 -1.47
N GLU A 126 -17.54 -4.36 -2.18
CA GLU A 126 -17.08 -3.65 -3.38
C GLU A 126 -16.04 -2.57 -3.03
N GLN A 127 -16.22 -1.85 -1.92
CA GLN A 127 -15.21 -0.90 -1.43
C GLN A 127 -13.90 -1.60 -1.08
N LEU A 128 -13.97 -2.74 -0.37
CA LEU A 128 -12.80 -3.53 -0.01
C LEU A 128 -12.11 -4.17 -1.24
N LEU A 129 -12.90 -4.57 -2.25
CA LEU A 129 -12.39 -5.06 -3.52
C LEU A 129 -11.59 -3.97 -4.26
N GLU A 130 -12.14 -2.77 -4.39
CA GLU A 130 -11.44 -1.65 -5.05
C GLU A 130 -10.17 -1.25 -4.29
N LYS A 131 -10.20 -1.28 -2.95
CA LYS A 131 -9.00 -1.11 -2.12
C LYS A 131 -7.94 -2.17 -2.45
N SER A 132 -8.33 -3.45 -2.55
CA SER A 132 -7.40 -4.55 -2.85
C SER A 132 -6.81 -4.42 -4.26
N LYS A 133 -7.61 -3.98 -5.26
CA LYS A 133 -7.12 -3.68 -6.62
C LYS A 133 -6.14 -2.51 -6.64
N SER A 134 -6.41 -1.47 -5.85
CA SER A 134 -5.50 -0.33 -5.71
C SER A 134 -4.18 -0.78 -5.09
N ASN A 135 -4.22 -1.55 -4.01
CA ASN A 135 -3.04 -2.12 -3.36
C ASN A 135 -2.20 -2.97 -4.33
N LEU A 136 -2.84 -3.81 -5.15
CA LEU A 136 -2.15 -4.61 -6.17
C LEU A 136 -1.43 -3.74 -7.22
N ARG A 137 -2.05 -2.64 -7.66
CA ARG A 137 -1.40 -1.70 -8.59
C ARG A 137 -0.21 -1.00 -7.92
N MET A 138 -0.36 -0.60 -6.67
CA MET A 138 0.72 0.02 -5.89
C MET A 138 1.89 -0.93 -5.69
N LEU A 139 1.63 -2.22 -5.43
CA LEU A 139 2.68 -3.22 -5.23
C LEU A 139 3.64 -3.32 -6.42
N LYS A 140 3.16 -3.13 -7.65
CA LYS A 140 4.00 -3.12 -8.86
C LYS A 140 4.97 -1.93 -8.92
N GLY A 141 4.67 -0.84 -8.22
CA GLY A 141 5.51 0.35 -8.12
C GLY A 141 6.28 0.44 -6.80
N VAL A 142 6.22 -0.60 -5.95
CA VAL A 142 7.07 -0.66 -4.75
C VAL A 142 8.44 -1.18 -5.17
N GLU A 143 9.43 -0.30 -5.06
CA GLU A 143 10.83 -0.67 -5.14
C GLU A 143 11.40 -0.78 -3.72
N GLU A 144 12.20 -1.81 -3.48
CA GLU A 144 12.99 -1.90 -2.25
C GLU A 144 14.14 -0.89 -2.36
N VAL A 145 13.95 0.29 -1.76
CA VAL A 145 14.99 1.32 -1.70
C VAL A 145 16.11 0.82 -0.80
N CYS A 146 17.23 0.41 -1.41
CA CYS A 146 18.44 0.05 -0.69
C CYS A 146 19.46 1.19 -0.74
N PHE A 147 19.98 1.57 0.41
CA PHE A 147 21.15 2.45 0.48
C PHE A 147 22.39 1.60 0.26
N ILE A 148 22.98 1.69 -0.93
CA ILE A 148 24.19 0.93 -1.30
C ILE A 148 25.42 1.55 -0.65
N ASP A 149 25.55 2.86 -0.72
CA ASP A 149 26.70 3.61 -0.21
C ASP A 149 26.30 5.07 0.08
N SER A 150 27.14 5.78 0.82
CA SER A 150 27.01 7.22 1.03
C SER A 150 28.40 7.84 1.03
N PHE A 151 28.55 8.98 0.37
CA PHE A 151 29.79 9.74 0.36
C PHE A 151 29.49 11.23 0.53
N VAL A 152 30.51 12.00 0.93
CA VAL A 152 30.40 13.44 1.13
C VAL A 152 31.03 14.16 -0.06
N VAL A 153 30.35 15.17 -0.58
CA VAL A 153 30.87 16.06 -1.64
C VAL A 153 30.68 17.50 -1.26
N ASP A 154 31.60 18.34 -1.74
CA ASP A 154 31.42 19.79 -1.72
C ASP A 154 30.12 20.14 -2.44
N LYS A 155 29.34 21.07 -1.88
CA LYS A 155 28.06 21.50 -2.46
C LYS A 155 28.22 21.94 -3.92
N GLU A 156 29.31 22.62 -4.24
CA GLU A 156 29.63 23.10 -5.59
C GLU A 156 29.87 21.96 -6.59
N LYS A 157 30.26 20.77 -6.12
CA LYS A 157 30.56 19.58 -6.95
C LYS A 157 29.43 18.55 -6.92
N PHE A 158 28.27 18.89 -6.36
CA PHE A 158 27.18 17.93 -6.16
C PHE A 158 26.73 17.27 -7.47
N LEU A 159 26.53 18.04 -8.54
CA LEU A 159 26.07 17.51 -9.82
C LEU A 159 27.12 16.64 -10.52
N ASP A 160 28.42 16.92 -10.34
CA ASP A 160 29.49 16.09 -10.89
C ASP A 160 29.51 14.68 -10.26
N ALA A 161 29.10 14.61 -8.99
CA ALA A 161 29.02 13.37 -8.25
C ALA A 161 27.68 12.63 -8.41
N ASN A 162 26.61 13.35 -8.76
CA ASN A 162 25.29 12.79 -9.01
C ASN A 162 25.22 12.16 -10.41
N LYS A 163 25.50 10.86 -10.49
CA LYS A 163 25.44 10.10 -11.73
C LYS A 163 24.01 9.62 -11.99
N ILE A 164 23.31 10.29 -12.90
CA ILE A 164 22.08 9.76 -13.49
C ILE A 164 22.42 8.80 -14.65
N SER A 165 21.52 7.87 -14.95
CA SER A 165 21.72 6.96 -16.08
C SER A 165 21.71 7.75 -17.40
N PRO A 166 22.45 7.34 -18.45
CA PRO A 166 22.45 8.04 -19.73
C PRO A 166 21.05 8.18 -20.35
N GLU A 167 20.18 7.21 -20.12
CA GLU A 167 18.77 7.19 -20.55
C GLU A 167 17.95 8.29 -19.87
N SER A 168 18.39 8.76 -18.69
CA SER A 168 17.78 9.85 -17.95
C SER A 168 18.31 11.23 -18.36
N GLY A 169 19.15 11.32 -19.41
CA GLY A 169 19.76 12.57 -19.85
C GLY A 169 21.04 12.93 -19.08
N LYS A 170 21.38 14.23 -19.07
CA LYS A 170 22.60 14.77 -18.46
C LYS A 170 22.31 16.06 -17.70
N LEU A 171 22.99 16.25 -16.58
CA LEU A 171 22.90 17.45 -15.74
C LEU A 171 24.24 18.18 -15.72
N PHE A 172 24.17 19.51 -15.79
CA PHE A 172 25.32 20.40 -15.74
C PHE A 172 25.01 21.64 -14.89
N MET A 173 26.04 22.30 -14.39
CA MET A 173 25.91 23.68 -13.90
C MET A 173 25.82 24.66 -15.08
N TYR A 174 25.00 25.70 -14.96
CA TYR A 174 24.80 26.71 -16.02
C TYR A 174 26.12 27.32 -16.48
N ASP A 175 26.96 27.79 -15.55
CA ASP A 175 28.23 28.44 -15.87
C ASP A 175 29.22 27.51 -16.58
N THR A 176 29.14 26.21 -16.30
CA THR A 176 29.98 25.19 -16.96
C THR A 176 29.49 24.91 -18.39
N TYR A 177 28.18 24.92 -18.61
CA TYR A 177 27.58 24.61 -19.92
C TYR A 177 27.58 25.83 -20.86
N PHE A 178 27.15 26.99 -20.38
CA PHE A 178 27.04 28.25 -21.11
C PHE A 178 28.21 29.19 -20.79
N ASN A 179 29.43 28.65 -20.78
CA ASN A 179 30.64 29.40 -20.49
C ASN A 179 30.67 30.75 -21.25
N ASP A 180 31.05 31.82 -20.56
CA ASP A 180 31.14 33.19 -21.09
C ASP A 180 29.82 33.77 -21.66
N SER A 181 28.64 33.28 -21.24
CA SER A 181 27.35 33.81 -21.70
C SER A 181 27.03 35.24 -21.24
N GLY A 182 27.72 35.72 -20.21
CA GLY A 182 27.42 37.00 -19.55
C GLY A 182 26.11 37.00 -18.76
N LYS A 183 25.52 35.81 -18.53
CA LYS A 183 24.31 35.60 -17.75
C LYS A 183 24.59 34.65 -16.59
N GLU A 184 23.72 34.69 -15.60
CA GLU A 184 23.73 33.79 -14.45
C GLU A 184 22.57 32.79 -14.56
N GLY A 185 22.77 31.57 -14.08
CA GLY A 185 21.74 30.54 -14.05
C GLY A 185 22.05 29.46 -13.03
N GLY A 186 21.11 28.52 -12.85
CA GLY A 186 21.26 27.41 -11.92
C GLY A 186 21.79 26.17 -12.63
N THR A 187 20.90 25.22 -12.93
CA THR A 187 21.28 23.97 -13.59
C THR A 187 20.74 23.86 -15.01
N VAL A 188 21.42 23.01 -15.79
CA VAL A 188 21.10 22.68 -17.18
C VAL A 188 20.85 21.19 -17.27
N TYR A 189 19.71 20.83 -17.84
CA TYR A 189 19.33 19.47 -18.18
C TYR A 189 19.30 19.29 -19.70
N GLU A 190 20.05 18.32 -20.19
CA GLU A 190 20.04 17.87 -21.57
C GLU A 190 19.35 16.51 -21.65
N THR A 191 18.35 16.39 -22.53
CA THR A 191 17.62 15.13 -22.72
C THR A 191 18.55 14.03 -23.23
N GLU A 192 18.17 12.76 -23.04
CA GLU A 192 18.92 11.59 -23.53
C GLU A 192 19.36 11.73 -25.00
N LEU A 193 18.44 12.17 -25.86
CA LEU A 193 18.67 12.33 -27.29
C LEU A 193 19.57 13.52 -27.65
N GLY A 194 19.96 14.36 -26.68
CA GLY A 194 20.82 15.53 -26.89
C GLY A 194 20.21 16.58 -27.82
N ASN A 195 18.88 16.58 -27.97
CA ASN A 195 18.15 17.42 -28.91
C ASN A 195 17.36 18.54 -28.22
N LYS A 196 17.25 18.52 -26.89
CA LYS A 196 16.52 19.51 -26.11
C LYS A 196 17.25 19.83 -24.81
N LEU A 197 17.28 21.12 -24.47
CA LEU A 197 17.76 21.62 -23.20
C LEU A 197 16.62 22.23 -22.42
N TYR A 198 16.69 22.04 -21.11
CA TYR A 198 15.94 22.79 -20.12
C TYR A 198 16.94 23.36 -19.13
N TYR A 199 16.85 24.65 -18.82
CA TYR A 199 17.83 25.30 -17.96
C TYR A 199 17.21 26.46 -17.21
N SER A 200 17.67 26.70 -16.00
CA SER A 200 17.30 27.87 -15.23
C SER A 200 18.25 29.03 -15.54
N GLU A 201 17.68 30.22 -15.74
CA GLU A 201 18.43 31.45 -16.03
C GLU A 201 17.84 32.60 -15.23
N MET A 202 18.70 33.48 -14.71
CA MET A 202 18.30 34.66 -13.95
C MET A 202 17.52 35.63 -14.84
N GLN A 203 16.32 35.99 -14.42
CA GLN A 203 15.45 36.93 -15.11
C GLN A 203 15.63 38.36 -14.57
N PRO A 204 15.19 39.39 -15.31
CA PRO A 204 15.32 40.80 -14.88
C PRO A 204 14.67 41.13 -13.54
N ASP A 205 13.73 40.33 -13.08
CA ASP A 205 13.06 40.46 -11.77
C ASP A 205 13.85 39.80 -10.62
N SER A 206 15.09 39.35 -10.88
CA SER A 206 15.96 38.66 -9.93
C SER A 206 15.44 37.30 -9.45
N THR A 207 14.62 36.64 -10.27
CA THR A 207 14.18 35.25 -10.06
C THR A 207 14.80 34.31 -11.09
N LEU A 208 14.98 33.04 -10.73
CA LEU A 208 15.30 31.99 -11.68
C LEU A 208 14.02 31.51 -12.36
N SER A 209 14.04 31.43 -13.70
CA SER A 209 12.99 30.79 -14.49
C SER A 209 13.59 29.70 -15.37
N ILE A 210 12.83 28.64 -15.63
CA ILE A 210 13.19 27.57 -16.55
C ILE A 210 12.84 27.97 -17.98
N LEU A 211 13.86 27.93 -18.83
CA LEU A 211 13.77 28.09 -20.27
C LEU A 211 14.04 26.75 -20.95
N SER A 212 13.65 26.64 -22.22
CA SER A 212 14.01 25.53 -23.07
C SER A 212 14.67 25.99 -24.37
N ARG A 213 15.54 25.15 -24.94
CA ARG A 213 16.11 25.30 -26.28
C ARG A 213 16.02 23.96 -27.01
N ASN A 214 15.82 24.01 -28.32
CA ASN A 214 15.88 22.82 -29.17
C ASN A 214 17.13 22.87 -30.04
N LYS A 215 17.72 21.71 -30.32
CA LYS A 215 18.86 21.58 -31.20
C LYS A 215 18.37 21.52 -32.64
N LEU A 216 18.73 22.53 -33.43
CA LEU A 216 18.43 22.63 -34.85
C LEU A 216 19.75 22.41 -35.61
N LEU A 217 19.92 21.21 -36.16
CA LEU A 217 21.20 20.75 -36.73
C LEU A 217 22.33 20.87 -35.70
N ASP A 218 23.31 21.73 -35.95
CA ASP A 218 24.48 21.94 -35.09
C ASP A 218 24.34 23.17 -34.17
N LYS A 219 23.16 23.80 -34.11
CA LYS A 219 22.94 25.02 -33.32
C LYS A 219 21.73 24.91 -32.41
N TRP A 220 21.84 25.49 -31.21
CA TRP A 220 20.70 25.67 -30.33
C TRP A 220 19.82 26.82 -30.81
N SER A 221 18.50 26.65 -30.68
CA SER A 221 17.55 27.76 -30.82
C SER A 221 17.75 28.80 -29.73
N ASP A 222 17.08 29.95 -29.88
CA ASP A 222 16.91 30.89 -28.79
C ASP A 222 16.14 30.23 -27.63
N GLY A 223 16.38 30.76 -26.43
CA GLY A 223 15.71 30.33 -25.21
C GLY A 223 14.26 30.78 -25.16
N SER A 224 13.36 29.83 -24.91
CA SER A 224 11.93 30.11 -24.70
C SER A 224 11.54 29.76 -23.27
N LEU A 225 10.90 30.69 -22.58
CA LEU A 225 10.34 30.46 -21.25
C LEU A 225 9.31 29.32 -21.29
N LEU A 226 9.37 28.45 -20.28
CA LEU A 226 8.31 27.47 -20.06
C LEU A 226 7.03 28.13 -19.51
N PRO A 227 5.87 27.45 -19.61
CA PRO A 227 4.60 27.98 -19.12
C PRO A 227 4.62 28.38 -17.65
N GLY A 228 3.73 29.28 -17.26
CA GLY A 228 3.57 29.76 -15.88
C GLY A 228 3.42 28.62 -14.87
N SER A 229 2.74 27.53 -15.21
CA SER A 229 2.60 26.37 -14.33
C SER A 229 3.93 25.77 -13.83
N ILE A 230 5.04 26.04 -14.53
CA ILE A 230 6.40 25.64 -14.14
C ILE A 230 7.16 26.81 -13.49
N ASN A 231 6.98 28.03 -14.00
CA ASN A 231 7.71 29.23 -13.57
C ASN A 231 6.94 30.13 -12.58
N GLU A 232 5.83 29.65 -12.01
CA GLU A 232 5.01 30.38 -11.02
C GLU A 232 5.70 30.48 -9.65
N ALA A 233 6.65 29.59 -9.37
CA ALA A 233 7.43 29.62 -8.14
C ALA A 233 8.44 30.79 -8.16
N MET A 234 8.76 31.33 -6.98
CA MET A 234 9.71 32.44 -6.81
C MET A 234 11.09 32.16 -7.42
N ASN A 235 11.52 30.90 -7.46
CA ASN A 235 12.69 30.45 -8.20
C ASN A 235 12.37 29.07 -8.78
N ALA A 236 12.33 28.95 -10.10
CA ALA A 236 12.24 27.69 -10.80
C ALA A 236 13.65 27.26 -11.23
N ASP A 237 14.14 26.20 -10.60
CA ASP A 237 15.49 25.65 -10.78
C ASP A 237 15.46 24.12 -10.77
N TYR A 238 16.56 23.49 -11.16
CA TYR A 238 16.71 22.03 -11.22
C TYR A 238 15.77 21.33 -12.23
N PRO A 239 15.69 21.78 -13.50
CA PRO A 239 14.89 21.10 -14.50
C PRO A 239 15.35 19.64 -14.68
N TYR A 240 14.38 18.76 -14.86
CA TYR A 240 14.55 17.36 -15.25
C TYR A 240 13.28 16.92 -15.98
N VAL A 241 13.41 15.95 -16.88
CA VAL A 241 12.28 15.30 -17.56
C VAL A 241 12.49 13.81 -17.44
N LEU A 242 11.46 13.11 -16.96
CA LEU A 242 11.39 11.67 -16.88
C LEU A 242 11.53 11.04 -18.27
N THR A 243 12.01 9.81 -18.29
CA THR A 243 12.21 9.03 -19.52
C THR A 243 10.91 8.73 -20.27
N ASP A 244 9.75 9.00 -19.67
CA ASP A 244 8.44 8.88 -20.32
C ASP A 244 8.19 9.98 -21.38
N GLY A 245 9.03 11.01 -21.42
CA GLY A 245 8.95 12.12 -22.36
C GLY A 245 7.75 13.05 -22.15
N ILE A 246 7.00 12.85 -21.06
CA ILE A 246 5.78 13.59 -20.73
C ILE A 246 5.98 14.42 -19.45
N THR A 247 6.65 13.84 -18.45
CA THR A 247 6.70 14.37 -17.08
C THR A 247 8.04 14.99 -16.76
#